data_AF-A0A497GAE9-F1
#
_entry.id   AF-A0A497GAE9-F1
#
_cell.length_a   1.000
_cell.length_b   1.000
_cell.length_c   1.000
_cell.angle_alpha   90.00
_cell.angle_beta   90.00
_cell.angle_gamma   90.00
#
_symmetry.space_group_name_H-M   'P 1'
#
loop_
_entity.id
_entity.type
_entity.pdbx_description
1 polymer ?
#
loop_
_entity_poly.entity_id
_entity_poly.type
_entity_poly.pdbx_seq_one_letter_code
_entity_poly.pdbx_strand_id
1 'polypeptide(L)'
;MAIEIDTYLILIDDWHARIEARNQGLTIKGTLGILYSAYKSELIDFKEFEDALREIAHRDDIWISEDLCTKVLDAASASKNSSAG
;
A
#
# COMPACT_ATOMS: atom_id res chain seq x y z
N MET A 1 -1.59 -13.89 27.60
CA MET A 1 -1.51 -14.88 26.50
C MET A 1 -0.79 -14.18 25.36
N ALA A 2 0.35 -14.70 24.91
CA ALA A 2 0.95 -14.25 23.66
C ALA A 2 0.27 -15.03 22.53
N ILE A 3 -0.47 -14.33 21.67
CA ILE A 3 -1.01 -14.90 20.45
C ILE A 3 0.09 -14.70 19.41
N GLU A 4 0.74 -15.77 19.00
CA GLU A 4 1.60 -15.75 17.82
C GLU A 4 0.66 -15.84 16.61
N ILE A 5 0.47 -14.71 15.93
CA ILE A 5 -0.30 -14.65 14.69
C ILE A 5 0.69 -14.92 13.57
N ASP A 6 0.67 -16.15 13.05
CA ASP A 6 1.52 -16.64 11.96
C ASP A 6 1.07 -16.04 10.60
N THR A 7 1.07 -14.71 10.52
CA THR A 7 0.84 -13.97 9.28
C THR A 7 2.04 -13.06 9.05
N TYR A 8 3.11 -13.63 8.52
CA TYR A 8 4.25 -12.86 8.04
C TYR A 8 3.82 -12.07 6.80
N LEU A 9 3.42 -10.82 7.01
CA LEU A 9 3.28 -9.87 5.92
C LEU A 9 4.68 -9.48 5.46
N ILE A 10 5.07 -9.92 4.26
CA ILE A 10 6.39 -9.61 3.72
C ILE A 10 6.29 -8.33 2.90
N LEU A 11 7.12 -7.34 3.26
CA LEU A 11 7.32 -6.13 2.47
C LEU A 11 8.37 -6.41 1.40
N ILE A 12 7.96 -6.36 0.13
CA ILE A 12 8.86 -6.56 -1.00
C ILE A 12 8.61 -5.46 -2.05
N ASP A 13 9.59 -4.58 -2.24
CA ASP A 13 9.51 -3.50 -3.21
C ASP A 13 10.09 -3.85 -4.58
N ASP A 14 10.81 -4.97 -4.71
CA ASP A 14 11.28 -5.50 -5.99
C ASP A 14 10.18 -6.27 -6.76
N TRP A 15 9.97 -5.92 -8.04
CA TRP A 15 8.92 -6.51 -8.86
C TRP A 15 9.09 -8.03 -9.07
N HIS A 16 10.31 -8.49 -9.37
CA HIS A 16 10.58 -9.90 -9.63
C HIS A 16 10.47 -10.73 -8.36
N ALA A 17 11.00 -10.23 -7.25
CA ALA A 17 10.86 -10.86 -5.94
C ALA A 17 9.40 -10.96 -5.50
N ARG A 18 8.56 -9.95 -5.82
CA ARG A 18 7.11 -10.04 -5.58
C ARG A 18 6.45 -11.16 -6.37
N ILE A 19 6.84 -11.37 -7.63
CA ILE A 19 6.29 -12.46 -8.44
C ILE A 19 6.69 -13.80 -7.82
N GLU A 20 7.96 -13.97 -7.49
CA GLU A 20 8.45 -15.23 -6.95
C GLU A 20 7.87 -15.55 -5.56
N ALA A 21 7.79 -14.56 -4.67
CA ALA A 21 7.16 -14.75 -3.37
C ALA A 21 5.68 -15.16 -3.49
N ARG A 22 4.93 -14.59 -4.45
CA ARG A 22 3.55 -15.02 -4.73
C ARG A 22 3.49 -16.44 -5.25
N ASN A 23 4.41 -16.86 -6.12
CA ASN A 23 4.49 -18.23 -6.61
C ASN A 23 4.71 -19.25 -5.47
N GLN A 24 5.35 -18.82 -4.38
CA GLN A 24 5.56 -19.61 -3.16
C GLN A 24 4.41 -19.51 -2.15
N GLY A 25 3.30 -18.86 -2.49
CA GLY A 25 2.13 -18.72 -1.61
C GLY A 25 2.30 -17.70 -0.48
N LEU A 26 3.32 -16.84 -0.54
CA LEU A 26 3.57 -15.84 0.49
C LEU A 26 2.62 -14.66 0.37
N THR A 27 2.15 -14.16 1.51
CA THR A 27 1.35 -12.93 1.57
C THR A 27 2.28 -11.73 1.56
N ILE A 28 2.22 -10.94 0.49
CA ILE A 28 3.10 -9.79 0.28
C ILE A 28 2.33 -8.48 0.17
N LYS A 29 2.95 -7.39 0.63
CA LYS A 29 2.57 -6.01 0.26
C LYS A 29 3.80 -5.27 -0.23
N GLY A 30 3.60 -4.30 -1.11
CA GLY A 30 4.57 -3.26 -1.39
C GLY A 30 4.26 -2.01 -0.58
N THR A 31 5.14 -1.02 -0.60
CA THR A 31 5.00 0.24 0.14
C THR A 31 3.62 0.91 -0.04
N LEU A 32 3.11 1.03 -1.27
CA LEU A 32 1.79 1.63 -1.53
C LEU A 32 0.63 0.85 -0.88
N GLY A 33 0.74 -0.48 -0.83
CA GLY A 33 -0.26 -1.33 -0.20
C GLY A 33 -0.26 -1.18 1.32
N ILE A 34 0.88 -0.91 1.94
CA ILE A 34 0.98 -0.60 3.37
C ILE A 34 0.30 0.74 3.66
N LEU A 35 0.63 1.80 2.90
CA LEU A 35 0.02 3.12 3.05
C LEU A 35 -1.51 3.07 2.89
N TYR A 36 -2.00 2.35 1.87
CA TYR A 36 -3.44 2.17 1.67
C TYR A 36 -4.10 1.43 2.84
N SER A 37 -3.40 0.46 3.42
CA SER A 37 -3.91 -0.29 4.58
C SER A 37 -3.95 0.56 5.84
N ALA A 38 -2.95 1.41 6.05
CA ALA A 38 -2.91 2.36 7.16
C ALA A 38 -4.07 3.36 7.05
N TYR A 39 -4.31 3.92 5.85
CA TYR A 39 -5.46 4.77 5.58
C TYR A 39 -6.80 4.04 5.85
N LYS A 40 -6.98 2.83 5.31
CA LYS A 40 -8.22 2.05 5.51
C LYS A 40 -8.44 1.60 6.95
N SER A 41 -7.39 1.57 7.76
CA SER A 41 -7.45 1.23 9.19
C SER A 41 -7.50 2.48 10.08
N GLU A 42 -7.67 3.67 9.48
CA GLU A 42 -7.76 4.97 10.17
C GLU A 42 -6.53 5.30 11.03
N LEU A 43 -5.37 4.71 10.71
CA LEU A 43 -4.10 5.00 11.37
C LEU A 43 -3.46 6.30 10.87
N ILE A 44 -3.79 6.67 9.62
CA ILE A 44 -3.46 7.95 8.99
C ILE A 44 -4.70 8.48 8.29
N ASP A 45 -4.82 9.80 8.21
CA ASP A 45 -5.92 10.43 7.48
C ASP A 45 -5.69 10.43 5.96
N PHE A 46 -6.69 10.87 5.19
CA PHE A 46 -6.59 10.90 3.73
C PHE A 46 -5.51 11.88 3.24
N LYS A 47 -5.29 12.99 3.93
CA LYS A 47 -4.31 14.00 3.54
C LYS A 47 -2.90 13.46 3.77
N GLU A 48 -2.64 12.81 4.90
CA GLU A 48 -1.36 12.13 5.18
C GLU A 48 -1.08 11.04 4.16
N PHE A 49 -2.11 10.27 3.78
CA PHE A 49 -2.01 9.26 2.73
C PHE A 49 -1.69 9.88 1.35
N GLU A 50 -2.41 10.94 0.97
CA GLU A 50 -2.18 11.65 -0.30
C GLU A 50 -0.78 12.27 -0.36
N ASP A 51 -0.35 12.95 0.70
CA ASP A 51 0.96 13.59 0.80
C ASP A 51 2.08 12.54 0.65
N ALA A 52 1.94 11.37 1.29
CA ALA A 52 2.91 10.28 1.16
C ALA A 52 2.98 9.70 -0.28
N LEU A 53 1.83 9.52 -0.95
CA LEU A 53 1.82 9.06 -2.35
C LEU A 53 2.45 10.06 -3.30
N ARG A 54 2.20 11.36 -3.08
CA ARG A 54 2.81 12.44 -3.86
C ARG A 54 4.31 12.49 -3.62
N GLU A 55 4.78 12.38 -2.39
CA GLU A 55 6.22 12.34 -2.10
C GLU A 55 6.90 11.18 -2.83
N ILE A 56 6.35 9.97 -2.74
CA ILE A 56 6.89 8.78 -3.44
C ILE A 56 6.94 8.99 -4.96
N ALA A 57 5.88 9.57 -5.55
CA ALA A 57 5.82 9.78 -6.99
C ALA A 57 6.88 10.74 -7.53
N HIS A 58 7.35 11.69 -6.70
CA HIS A 58 8.36 12.69 -7.10
C HIS A 58 9.79 12.30 -6.71
N ARG A 59 10.01 11.11 -6.13
CA ARG A 59 11.34 10.65 -5.73
C ARG A 59 12.05 9.94 -6.87
N ASP A 60 13.11 10.55 -7.38
CA ASP A 60 13.96 9.99 -8.45
C ASP A 60 14.78 8.76 -8.01
N ASP A 61 14.89 8.52 -6.70
CA ASP A 61 15.64 7.42 -6.10
C ASP A 61 14.76 6.21 -5.72
N ILE A 62 13.45 6.26 -6.01
CA ILE A 62 12.50 5.17 -5.78
C ILE A 62 11.90 4.70 -7.10
N TRP A 63 11.86 3.39 -7.30
CA TRP A 63 11.34 2.76 -8.53
C TRP A 63 9.86 2.42 -8.38
N ILE A 64 9.03 3.43 -8.12
CA ILE A 64 7.57 3.34 -8.08
C ILE A 64 7.02 4.35 -9.09
N SER A 65 6.23 3.89 -10.06
CA SER A 65 5.70 4.80 -11.08
C SER A 65 4.63 5.73 -10.51
N GLU A 66 4.67 7.00 -10.92
CA GLU A 66 3.66 8.00 -10.59
C GLU A 66 2.23 7.52 -10.95
N ASP A 67 2.07 6.89 -12.12
CA ASP A 67 0.81 6.27 -12.54
C ASP A 67 0.25 5.28 -11.52
N LEU A 68 1.12 4.54 -10.83
CA LEU A 68 0.69 3.58 -9.81
C LEU A 68 0.25 4.30 -8.53
N CYS A 69 0.95 5.37 -8.13
CA CYS A 69 0.53 6.23 -7.03
C CYS A 69 -0.85 6.83 -7.30
N THR A 70 -1.07 7.37 -8.51
CA THR A 70 -2.36 7.96 -8.92
C THR A 70 -3.49 6.94 -8.87
N LYS A 71 -3.29 5.73 -9.43
CA LYS A 71 -4.30 4.65 -9.37
C LYS A 71 -4.68 4.27 -7.94
N VAL A 72 -3.71 4.26 -7.04
CA VAL A 72 -3.95 3.95 -5.62
C VAL A 72 -4.71 5.08 -4.92
N LEU A 73 -4.41 6.33 -5.24
CA LEU A 73 -5.15 7.50 -4.74
C LEU A 73 -6.61 7.50 -5.23
N ASP A 74 -6.84 7.21 -6.51
CA ASP A 74 -8.18 7.12 -7.11
C ASP A 74 -9.01 6.00 -6.46
N ALA A 75 -8.40 4.85 -6.18
CA ALA A 75 -9.07 3.75 -5.49
C ALA A 75 -9.47 4.13 -4.04
N ALA A 76 -8.65 4.94 -3.37
CA ALA A 76 -8.91 5.42 -2.01
C ALA A 76 -10.02 6.48 -1.97
N SER A 77 -10.07 7.39 -2.94
CA SER A 77 -11.08 8.45 -3.01
C SER A 77 -12.46 7.90 -3.41
N ALA A 78 -12.52 6.91 -4.32
CA ALA A 78 -13.77 6.23 -4.67
C ALA A 78 -14.41 5.52 -3.45
N SER A 79 -13.58 4.98 -2.55
CA SER A 79 -14.04 4.30 -1.33
C SER A 79 -14.70 5.25 -0.31
N LYS A 80 -14.41 6.55 -0.36
CA LYS A 80 -15.01 7.56 0.54
C LYS A 80 -16.49 7.81 0.25
N ASN A 81 -16.90 7.62 -1.02
CA ASN A 81 -18.26 7.92 -1.48
C ASN A 81 -19.27 6.80 -1.19
N SER A 82 -18.83 5.64 -0.66
CA SER A 82 -19.71 4.50 -0.36
C SER A 82 -20.15 4.41 1.11
N SER A 83 -19.59 5.23 2.00
CA SER A 83 -19.86 5.20 3.44
C SER A 83 -20.75 6.35 3.92
N ALA A 84 -21.29 7.16 3.00
CA ALA A 84 -22.12 8.34 3.28
C ALA A 84 -23.59 8.16 2.84
N GLY A 85 -24.09 6.91 2.79
CA GLY A 85 -25.46 6.57 2.42
C GLY A 85 -26.17 5.79 3.52
#